data_AF-A0AAE4ZCY6-F1
#
_entry.id   AF-A0AAE4ZCY6-F1
#
_cell.length_a   1.000
_cell.length_b   1.000
_cell.length_c   1.000
_cell.angle_alpha   90.00
_cell.angle_beta   90.00
_cell.angle_gamma   90.00
#
_symmetry.space_group_name_H-M   'P 1'
#
loop_
_entity.id
_entity.type
_entity.pdbx_description
1 polymer ?
#
loop_
_entity_poly.entity_id
_entity_poly.type
_entity_poly.pdbx_seq_one_letter_code
_entity_poly.pdbx_strand_id
1 'polypeptide(L)'
;MRILEQLEQIEIRAKIARDSGILQQNLGKIEQVIKRVNSLAASLSNAATAYQELHPVDPTLQTLIPDIQTIVDALGSLATEVRVKSQFGAREEFTTGLGEAEKLMKSIEASLSQSWIGYQEQNPRPVVDRALLTIFKNSGLEVDHLIEQFDDASRDLDYMVDFRIPRSDFVQRYQTRLDALSAVSEGLTGVVPAPLASFFRQSDSPQGAPLATLTAEVVNFLTEHQIIDRYSIRGRR
;
A
#
# COMPACT_ATOMS: atom_id res chain seq x y z
N MET A 1 -63.99 -38.32 10.60
CA MET A 1 -63.79 -37.22 9.63
C MET A 1 -62.86 -36.10 10.09
N ARG A 2 -62.72 -35.76 11.39
CA ARG A 2 -61.84 -34.65 11.84
C ARG A 2 -60.33 -34.88 11.76
N ILE A 3 -59.85 -36.12 11.78
CA ILE A 3 -58.41 -36.43 11.82
C ILE A 3 -57.74 -36.23 10.45
N LEU A 4 -58.45 -36.52 9.36
CA LEU A 4 -57.94 -36.33 8.00
C LEU A 4 -57.79 -34.83 7.64
N GLU A 5 -58.77 -34.01 8.02
CA GLU A 5 -58.70 -32.54 7.84
C GLU A 5 -57.57 -31.91 8.66
N GLN A 6 -57.28 -32.44 9.85
CA GLN A 6 -56.17 -31.98 10.68
C GLN A 6 -54.79 -32.37 10.10
N LEU A 7 -54.67 -33.55 9.52
CA LEU A 7 -53.45 -34.00 8.83
C LEU A 7 -53.15 -33.13 7.61
N GLU A 8 -54.16 -32.81 6.80
CA GLU A 8 -54.02 -31.97 5.61
C GLU A 8 -53.59 -30.53 5.99
N GLN A 9 -54.16 -29.97 7.07
CA GLN A 9 -53.73 -28.66 7.59
C GLN A 9 -52.30 -28.66 8.14
N ILE A 10 -51.85 -29.74 8.77
CA ILE A 10 -50.47 -29.88 9.24
C ILE A 10 -49.52 -29.98 8.05
N GLU A 11 -49.87 -30.72 7.01
CA GLU A 11 -49.06 -30.88 5.80
C GLU A 11 -48.90 -29.56 5.03
N ILE A 12 -49.99 -28.79 4.89
CA ILE A 12 -49.96 -27.45 4.29
C ILE A 12 -49.08 -26.50 5.12
N ARG A 13 -49.21 -26.50 6.46
CA ARG A 13 -48.38 -25.66 7.35
C ARG A 13 -46.90 -26.07 7.31
N ALA A 14 -46.61 -27.37 7.25
CA ALA A 14 -45.24 -27.87 7.14
C ALA A 14 -44.61 -27.48 5.79
N LYS A 15 -45.39 -27.52 4.70
CA LYS A 15 -44.96 -27.05 3.38
C LYS A 15 -44.68 -25.54 3.38
N ILE A 16 -45.57 -24.73 3.94
CA ILE A 16 -45.38 -23.28 4.06
C ILE A 16 -44.15 -22.95 4.92
N ALA A 17 -43.95 -23.64 6.05
CA ALA A 17 -42.79 -23.44 6.91
C ALA A 17 -41.48 -23.86 6.21
N ARG A 18 -41.51 -24.96 5.45
CA ARG A 18 -40.38 -25.42 4.64
C ARG A 18 -40.05 -24.43 3.52
N ASP A 19 -41.05 -23.94 2.80
CA ASP A 19 -40.87 -22.95 1.73
C ASP A 19 -40.35 -21.62 2.29
N SER A 20 -40.85 -21.18 3.45
CA SER A 20 -40.34 -20.01 4.18
C SER A 20 -38.89 -20.18 4.63
N GLY A 21 -38.53 -21.36 5.15
CA GLY A 21 -37.15 -21.68 5.55
C GLY A 21 -36.18 -21.71 4.37
N ILE A 22 -36.60 -22.30 3.25
CA ILE A 22 -35.83 -22.30 1.99
C ILE A 22 -35.65 -20.88 1.46
N LEU A 23 -36.70 -20.05 1.52
CA LEU A 23 -36.65 -18.67 1.07
C LEU A 23 -35.68 -17.83 1.92
N GLN A 24 -35.73 -17.97 3.25
CA GLN A 24 -34.77 -17.30 4.15
C GLN A 24 -33.33 -17.76 3.91
N GLN A 25 -33.11 -19.06 3.72
CA GLN A 25 -31.78 -19.59 3.41
C GLN A 25 -31.24 -19.05 2.07
N ASN A 26 -32.09 -18.96 1.05
CA ASN A 26 -31.71 -18.41 -0.25
C ASN A 26 -31.42 -16.92 -0.16
N LEU A 27 -32.23 -16.13 0.56
CA LEU A 27 -31.96 -14.71 0.79
C LEU A 27 -30.62 -14.49 1.49
N GLY A 28 -30.30 -15.28 2.53
CA GLY A 28 -29.00 -15.20 3.22
C GLY A 28 -27.80 -15.50 2.30
N LYS A 29 -27.92 -16.47 1.38
CA LYS A 29 -26.88 -16.76 0.37
C LYS A 29 -26.71 -15.62 -0.63
N ILE A 30 -27.82 -15.00 -1.05
CA ILE A 30 -27.81 -13.85 -1.97
C ILE A 30 -27.10 -12.66 -1.32
N GLU A 31 -27.42 -12.35 -0.07
CA GLU A 31 -26.76 -11.25 0.66
C GLU A 31 -25.25 -11.47 0.79
N GLN A 32 -24.80 -12.69 1.09
CA GLN A 32 -23.38 -13.02 1.17
C GLN A 32 -22.68 -12.82 -0.17
N VAL A 33 -23.32 -13.27 -1.25
CA VAL A 33 -22.81 -13.08 -2.61
C VAL A 33 -22.72 -11.59 -2.97
N ILE A 34 -23.75 -10.79 -2.68
CA ILE A 34 -23.74 -9.35 -2.96
C ILE A 34 -22.59 -8.67 -2.21
N LYS A 35 -22.37 -9.03 -0.93
CA LYS A 35 -21.24 -8.51 -0.15
C LYS A 35 -19.89 -8.84 -0.79
N ARG A 36 -19.70 -10.08 -1.25
CA ARG A 36 -18.47 -10.52 -1.92
C ARG A 36 -18.24 -9.78 -3.24
N VAL A 37 -19.27 -9.64 -4.07
CA VAL A 37 -19.20 -8.90 -5.34
C VAL A 37 -18.85 -7.43 -5.09
N ASN A 38 -19.49 -6.78 -4.12
CA ASN A 38 -19.18 -5.39 -3.77
C ASN A 38 -17.73 -5.25 -3.26
N SER A 39 -17.26 -6.20 -2.43
CA SER A 39 -15.88 -6.22 -1.97
C SER A 39 -14.90 -6.40 -3.13
N LEU A 40 -15.18 -7.30 -4.07
CA LEU A 40 -14.34 -7.55 -5.24
C LEU A 40 -14.28 -6.31 -6.16
N ALA A 41 -15.42 -5.66 -6.40
CA ALA A 41 -15.47 -4.42 -7.17
C ALA A 41 -14.68 -3.28 -6.51
N ALA A 42 -14.76 -3.15 -5.18
CA ALA A 42 -13.96 -2.17 -4.45
C ALA A 42 -12.46 -2.47 -4.51
N SER A 43 -12.05 -3.74 -4.32
CA SER A 43 -10.66 -4.17 -4.51
C SER A 43 -10.15 -3.88 -5.92
N LEU A 44 -10.96 -4.16 -6.95
CA LEU A 44 -10.60 -3.89 -8.33
C LEU A 44 -10.41 -2.40 -8.60
N SER A 45 -11.28 -1.54 -8.06
CA SER A 45 -11.14 -0.08 -8.16
C SER A 45 -9.86 0.42 -7.48
N ASN A 46 -9.52 -0.11 -6.31
CA ASN A 46 -8.29 0.24 -5.60
C ASN A 46 -7.05 -0.24 -6.37
N ALA A 47 -7.07 -1.45 -6.90
CA ALA A 47 -5.99 -1.99 -7.71
C ALA A 47 -5.82 -1.24 -9.03
N ALA A 48 -6.90 -0.80 -9.67
CA ALA A 48 -6.83 0.04 -10.86
C ALA A 48 -6.15 1.39 -10.57
N THR A 49 -6.47 2.00 -9.42
CA THR A 49 -5.78 3.23 -8.97
C THR A 49 -4.30 2.96 -8.73
N ALA A 50 -3.96 1.91 -7.97
CA ALA A 50 -2.58 1.54 -7.70
C ALA A 50 -1.79 1.19 -8.98
N TYR A 51 -2.44 0.54 -9.95
CA TYR A 51 -1.85 0.24 -11.25
C TYR A 51 -1.53 1.53 -12.03
N GLN A 52 -2.44 2.50 -12.06
CA GLN A 52 -2.21 3.78 -12.73
C GLN A 52 -1.05 4.56 -12.11
N GLU A 53 -0.90 4.49 -10.79
CA GLU A 53 0.22 5.10 -10.06
C GLU A 53 1.56 4.41 -10.35
N LEU A 54 1.57 3.07 -10.35
CA LEU A 54 2.81 2.29 -10.44
C LEU A 54 3.26 2.01 -11.87
N HIS A 55 2.34 1.89 -12.83
CA HIS A 55 2.68 1.54 -14.22
C HIS A 55 3.73 2.46 -14.87
N PRO A 56 3.72 3.80 -14.64
CA PRO A 56 4.77 4.69 -15.15
C PRO A 56 6.17 4.40 -14.59
N VAL A 57 6.26 3.88 -13.37
CA VAL A 57 7.53 3.60 -12.67
C VAL A 57 7.92 2.12 -12.70
N ASP A 58 6.98 1.23 -13.00
CA ASP A 58 7.17 -0.20 -13.21
C ASP A 58 6.36 -0.69 -14.43
N PRO A 59 6.95 -0.64 -15.64
CA PRO A 59 6.29 -1.08 -16.87
C PRO A 59 5.95 -2.58 -16.89
N THR A 60 6.56 -3.40 -16.03
CA THR A 60 6.33 -4.85 -16.01
C THR A 60 4.91 -5.21 -15.57
N LEU A 61 4.23 -4.29 -14.88
CA LEU A 61 2.83 -4.42 -14.46
C LEU A 61 1.85 -4.53 -15.63
N GLN A 62 2.22 -4.20 -16.87
CA GLN A 62 1.38 -4.44 -18.05
C GLN A 62 0.95 -5.91 -18.18
N THR A 63 1.74 -6.83 -17.64
CA THR A 63 1.41 -8.26 -17.58
C THR A 63 0.14 -8.57 -16.78
N LEU A 64 -0.32 -7.66 -15.92
CA LEU A 64 -1.55 -7.81 -15.12
C LEU A 64 -2.83 -7.44 -15.87
N ILE A 65 -2.74 -6.75 -17.02
CA ILE A 65 -3.92 -6.29 -17.78
C ILE A 65 -4.86 -7.47 -18.16
N PRO A 66 -4.38 -8.61 -18.67
CA PRO A 66 -5.24 -9.75 -19.00
C PRO A 66 -5.99 -10.31 -17.77
N ASP A 67 -5.33 -10.34 -16.62
CA ASP A 67 -5.92 -10.81 -15.36
C ASP A 67 -7.01 -9.84 -14.87
N ILE A 68 -6.75 -8.53 -14.95
CA ILE A 68 -7.74 -7.49 -14.64
C ILE A 68 -8.95 -7.61 -15.56
N GLN A 69 -8.74 -7.79 -16.87
CA GLN A 69 -9.84 -7.96 -17.83
C GLN A 69 -10.66 -9.21 -17.51
N THR A 70 -10.01 -10.31 -17.11
CA THR A 70 -10.69 -11.55 -16.70
C THR A 70 -11.62 -11.31 -15.50
N ILE A 71 -11.20 -10.50 -14.51
CA ILE A 71 -12.05 -10.15 -13.36
C ILE A 71 -13.21 -9.25 -13.78
N VAL A 72 -12.96 -8.26 -14.66
CA VAL A 72 -14.02 -7.39 -15.20
C VAL A 72 -15.07 -8.20 -15.94
N ASP A 73 -14.64 -9.12 -16.80
CA ASP A 73 -15.53 -9.99 -17.57
C ASP A 73 -16.31 -10.95 -16.66
N ALA A 74 -15.67 -11.48 -15.60
CA ALA A 74 -16.35 -12.26 -14.58
C ALA A 74 -17.42 -11.43 -13.87
N LEU A 75 -17.11 -10.23 -13.40
CA LEU A 75 -18.08 -9.33 -12.75
C LEU A 75 -19.23 -8.93 -13.69
N GLY A 76 -18.94 -8.64 -14.96
CA GLY A 76 -19.94 -8.31 -15.98
C GLY A 76 -20.86 -9.49 -16.32
N SER A 77 -20.29 -10.69 -16.40
CA SER A 77 -21.04 -11.93 -16.57
C SER A 77 -21.96 -12.17 -15.37
N LEU A 78 -21.43 -12.01 -14.14
CA LEU A 78 -22.21 -12.11 -12.91
C LEU A 78 -23.37 -11.11 -12.90
N ALA A 79 -23.12 -9.83 -13.23
CA ALA A 79 -24.18 -8.81 -13.29
C ALA A 79 -25.28 -9.17 -14.32
N THR A 80 -24.91 -9.79 -15.43
CA THR A 80 -25.85 -10.24 -16.47
C THR A 80 -26.68 -11.43 -16.00
N GLU A 81 -26.05 -12.44 -15.40
CA GLU A 81 -26.74 -13.63 -14.88
C GLU A 81 -27.76 -13.27 -13.80
N VAL A 82 -27.41 -12.32 -12.95
CA VAL A 82 -28.27 -11.75 -11.91
C VAL A 82 -29.54 -11.15 -12.51
N ARG A 83 -29.37 -10.34 -13.56
CA ARG A 83 -30.48 -9.64 -14.21
C ARG A 83 -31.43 -10.58 -14.94
N VAL A 84 -30.91 -11.67 -15.51
CA VAL A 84 -31.67 -12.57 -16.38
C VAL A 84 -32.28 -13.75 -15.63
N LYS A 85 -31.54 -14.36 -14.68
CA LYS A 85 -31.89 -15.70 -14.18
C LYS A 85 -32.62 -15.71 -12.83
N SER A 86 -32.68 -14.61 -12.07
CA SER A 86 -33.35 -14.49 -10.74
C SER A 86 -32.99 -15.57 -9.69
N GLN A 87 -32.05 -16.48 -9.97
CA GLN A 87 -31.61 -17.60 -9.13
C GLN A 87 -30.21 -17.33 -8.58
N PHE A 88 -30.09 -16.19 -7.91
CA PHE A 88 -28.83 -15.61 -7.44
C PHE A 88 -28.26 -16.45 -6.28
N GLY A 89 -26.97 -16.78 -6.31
CA GLY A 89 -26.25 -17.43 -5.20
C GLY A 89 -26.61 -18.90 -4.89
N ALA A 90 -27.54 -19.52 -5.64
CA ALA A 90 -27.93 -20.92 -5.44
C ALA A 90 -27.20 -21.91 -6.37
N ARG A 91 -26.49 -21.42 -7.39
CA ARG A 91 -25.76 -22.25 -8.36
C ARG A 91 -24.28 -22.32 -8.01
N GLU A 92 -23.73 -23.52 -8.04
CA GLU A 92 -22.32 -23.80 -7.73
C GLU A 92 -21.36 -23.09 -8.68
N GLU A 93 -21.71 -23.05 -9.97
CA GLU A 93 -20.99 -22.33 -11.03
C GLU A 93 -20.73 -20.86 -10.66
N PHE A 94 -21.72 -20.21 -10.05
CA PHE A 94 -21.64 -18.82 -9.62
C PHE A 94 -20.64 -18.63 -8.48
N THR A 95 -20.66 -19.53 -7.50
CA THR A 95 -19.74 -19.45 -6.35
C THR A 95 -18.30 -19.79 -6.73
N THR A 96 -18.11 -20.69 -7.71
CA THR A 96 -16.79 -21.07 -8.23
C THR A 96 -16.15 -19.92 -9.02
N GLY A 97 -16.87 -19.33 -9.98
CA GLY A 97 -16.34 -18.20 -10.78
C GLY A 97 -16.01 -16.98 -9.92
N LEU A 98 -16.85 -16.66 -8.93
CA LEU A 98 -16.54 -15.59 -7.97
C LEU A 98 -15.29 -15.92 -7.12
N GLY A 99 -15.12 -17.17 -6.71
CA GLY A 99 -13.95 -17.61 -5.96
C GLY A 99 -12.65 -17.56 -6.77
N GLU A 100 -12.70 -17.85 -8.06
CA GLU A 100 -11.56 -17.70 -8.97
C GLU A 100 -11.18 -16.23 -9.18
N ALA A 101 -12.18 -15.36 -9.41
CA ALA A 101 -11.95 -13.92 -9.54
C ALA A 101 -11.35 -13.31 -8.25
N GLU A 102 -11.81 -13.73 -7.07
CA GLU A 102 -11.23 -13.33 -5.79
C GLU A 102 -9.77 -13.79 -5.62
N LYS A 103 -9.42 -15.01 -6.07
CA LYS A 103 -8.04 -15.50 -6.04
C LYS A 103 -7.15 -14.68 -6.97
N LEU A 104 -7.64 -14.41 -8.18
CA LEU A 104 -6.90 -13.61 -9.16
C LEU A 104 -6.68 -12.18 -8.66
N MET A 105 -7.70 -11.58 -8.03
CA MET A 105 -7.59 -10.27 -7.39
C MET A 105 -6.49 -10.23 -6.32
N LYS A 106 -6.42 -11.26 -5.46
CA LYS A 106 -5.34 -11.35 -4.46
C LYS A 106 -3.96 -11.43 -5.09
N SER A 107 -3.83 -12.11 -6.23
CA SER A 107 -2.59 -12.19 -6.99
C SER A 107 -2.19 -10.82 -7.55
N ILE A 108 -3.13 -10.09 -8.13
CA ILE A 108 -2.93 -8.72 -8.63
C ILE A 108 -2.51 -7.79 -7.48
N GLU A 109 -3.21 -7.82 -6.34
CA GLU A 109 -2.86 -7.02 -5.15
C GLU A 109 -1.44 -7.34 -4.65
N ALA A 110 -1.03 -8.62 -4.68
CA ALA A 110 0.31 -9.02 -4.29
C ALA A 110 1.38 -8.46 -5.24
N SER A 111 1.15 -8.54 -6.55
CA SER A 111 2.07 -7.97 -7.55
C SER A 111 2.21 -6.45 -7.44
N LEU A 112 1.08 -5.74 -7.27
CA LEU A 112 1.09 -4.28 -7.04
C LEU A 112 1.80 -3.91 -5.74
N SER A 113 1.58 -4.70 -4.68
CA SER A 113 2.26 -4.49 -3.39
C SER A 113 3.76 -4.69 -3.51
N GLN A 114 4.21 -5.73 -4.22
CA GLN A 114 5.63 -5.97 -4.45
C GLN A 114 6.28 -4.86 -5.28
N SER A 115 5.57 -4.36 -6.29
CA SER A 115 6.04 -3.23 -7.11
C SER A 115 6.16 -1.94 -6.28
N TRP A 116 5.19 -1.68 -5.40
CA TRP A 116 5.26 -0.55 -4.47
C TRP A 116 6.44 -0.64 -3.51
N ILE A 117 6.66 -1.81 -2.89
CA ILE A 117 7.83 -2.06 -2.04
C ILE A 117 9.12 -1.85 -2.83
N GLY A 118 9.21 -2.41 -4.04
CA GLY A 118 10.37 -2.24 -4.92
C GLY A 118 10.64 -0.78 -5.28
N TYR A 119 9.58 0.02 -5.52
CA TYR A 119 9.71 1.45 -5.75
C TYR A 119 10.25 2.19 -4.52
N GLN A 120 9.79 1.84 -3.32
CA GLN A 120 10.30 2.40 -2.06
C GLN A 120 11.77 2.05 -1.82
N GLU A 121 12.17 0.81 -2.11
CA GLU A 121 13.56 0.35 -1.97
C GLU A 121 14.51 1.06 -2.96
N GLN A 122 14.04 1.36 -4.17
CA GLN A 122 14.80 2.11 -5.17
C GLN A 122 14.91 3.60 -4.85
N ASN A 123 14.01 4.12 -4.01
CA ASN A 123 13.95 5.52 -3.60
C ASN A 123 14.02 5.60 -2.07
N PRO A 124 15.18 5.25 -1.47
CA PRO A 124 15.34 5.25 -0.02
C PRO A 124 15.29 6.67 0.54
N ARG A 125 14.93 6.78 1.83
CA ARG A 125 14.99 8.05 2.56
C ARG A 125 16.45 8.54 2.66
N PRO A 126 16.68 9.87 2.65
CA PRO A 126 18.00 10.44 2.93
C PRO A 126 18.54 10.02 4.31
N VAL A 127 19.86 10.06 4.47
CA VAL A 127 20.58 9.67 5.69
C VAL A 127 20.42 10.71 6.80
N VAL A 128 20.19 11.97 6.44
CA VAL A 128 19.85 13.02 7.42
C VAL A 128 18.53 12.66 8.08
N ASP A 129 18.61 12.27 9.35
CA ASP A 129 17.48 11.85 10.18
C ASP A 129 17.20 12.86 11.32
N ARG A 130 16.07 12.65 12.02
CA ARG A 130 15.70 13.48 13.18
C ARG A 130 16.76 13.47 14.28
N ALA A 131 17.44 12.36 14.48
CA ALA A 131 18.42 12.23 15.55
C ALA A 131 19.65 13.12 15.30
N LEU A 132 20.12 13.19 14.05
CA LEU A 132 21.18 14.09 13.62
C LEU A 132 20.80 15.56 13.83
N LEU A 133 19.58 15.94 13.41
CA LEU A 133 19.09 17.31 13.63
C LEU A 133 18.98 17.65 15.13
N THR A 134 18.59 16.67 15.96
CA THR A 134 18.53 16.85 17.41
C THR A 134 19.93 17.04 18.01
N ILE A 135 20.95 16.33 17.51
CA ILE A 135 22.35 16.53 17.91
C ILE A 135 22.77 17.97 17.58
N PHE A 136 22.52 18.46 16.37
CA PHE A 136 22.86 19.83 15.99
C PHE A 136 22.17 20.87 16.86
N LYS A 137 20.88 20.68 17.15
CA LYS A 137 20.13 21.53 18.07
C LYS A 137 20.75 21.55 19.47
N ASN A 138 21.11 20.39 20.02
CA ASN A 138 21.74 20.28 21.34
C ASN A 138 23.14 20.90 21.38
N SER A 139 23.84 20.94 20.25
CA SER A 139 25.11 21.64 20.06
C SER A 139 24.94 23.16 19.84
N GLY A 140 23.72 23.70 19.95
CA GLY A 140 23.42 25.13 19.86
C GLY A 140 23.24 25.67 18.44
N LEU A 141 23.09 24.79 17.44
CA LEU A 141 22.87 25.20 16.05
C LEU A 141 21.39 25.49 15.76
N GLU A 142 21.14 26.48 14.90
CA GLU A 142 19.79 26.93 14.55
C GLU A 142 19.14 26.02 13.49
N VAL A 143 18.68 24.85 13.92
CA VAL A 143 18.08 23.83 13.05
C VAL A 143 16.58 23.62 13.29
N ASP A 144 15.90 24.48 14.06
CA ASP A 144 14.48 24.30 14.41
C ASP A 144 13.57 24.23 13.16
N HIS A 145 13.81 25.11 12.19
CA HIS A 145 13.08 25.11 10.92
C HIS A 145 13.35 23.82 10.10
N LEU A 146 14.56 23.26 10.18
CA LEU A 146 14.92 22.00 9.52
C LEU A 146 14.24 20.80 10.19
N ILE A 147 14.12 20.81 11.52
CA ILE A 147 13.40 19.78 12.27
C ILE A 147 11.91 19.78 11.90
N GLU A 148 11.28 20.95 11.84
CA GLU A 148 9.87 21.05 11.45
C GLU A 148 9.62 20.52 10.03
N GLN A 149 10.46 20.92 9.07
CA GLN A 149 10.41 20.41 7.70
C GLN A 149 10.62 18.89 7.63
N PHE A 150 11.59 18.37 8.38
CA PHE A 150 11.84 16.93 8.47
C PHE A 150 10.63 16.19 9.02
N ASP A 151 10.06 16.67 10.12
CA ASP A 151 8.94 16.03 10.80
C ASP A 151 7.69 15.95 9.93
N ASP A 152 7.38 17.02 9.21
CA ASP A 152 6.24 17.07 8.31
C ASP A 152 6.41 16.13 7.11
N ALA A 153 7.61 16.09 6.52
CA ALA A 153 7.89 15.19 5.40
C ALA A 153 7.95 13.71 5.84
N SER A 154 8.59 13.43 6.98
CA SER A 154 8.71 12.07 7.52
C SER A 154 7.35 11.50 7.91
N ARG A 155 6.48 12.28 8.57
CA ARG A 155 5.14 11.82 8.97
C ARG A 155 4.29 11.40 7.77
N ASP A 156 4.35 12.17 6.69
CA ASP A 156 3.59 11.86 5.47
C ASP A 156 4.16 10.61 4.77
N LEU A 157 5.49 10.44 4.75
CA LEU A 157 6.13 9.21 4.26
C LEU A 157 5.76 7.98 5.10
N ASP A 158 5.77 8.10 6.43
CA ASP A 158 5.38 7.00 7.33
C ASP A 158 3.93 6.57 7.06
N TYR A 159 3.03 7.55 6.94
CA TYR A 159 1.64 7.29 6.57
C TYR A 159 1.51 6.55 5.22
N MET A 160 2.29 6.93 4.20
CA MET A 160 2.23 6.28 2.89
C MET A 160 2.82 4.87 2.88
N VAL A 161 3.87 4.62 3.67
CA VAL A 161 4.54 3.30 3.76
C VAL A 161 3.65 2.25 4.43
N ASP A 162 2.75 2.66 5.32
CA ASP A 162 1.79 1.75 5.97
C ASP A 162 0.76 1.14 5.01
N PHE A 163 0.63 1.67 3.78
CA PHE A 163 -0.28 1.13 2.78
C PHE A 163 0.35 0.01 1.95
N ARG A 164 -0.39 -1.10 1.85
CA ARG A 164 0.00 -2.27 1.05
C ARG A 164 0.09 -1.97 -0.45
N ILE A 165 -0.79 -1.11 -0.96
CA ILE A 165 -0.79 -0.62 -2.34
C ILE A 165 -1.01 0.90 -2.33
N PRO A 166 -0.43 1.66 -3.29
CA PRO A 166 -0.58 3.11 -3.33
C PRO A 166 -2.00 3.53 -3.68
N ARG A 167 -2.40 4.71 -3.19
CA ARG A 167 -3.61 5.41 -3.61
C ARG A 167 -3.26 6.51 -4.62
N SER A 168 -4.28 7.21 -5.10
CA SER A 168 -4.09 8.38 -5.97
C SER A 168 -3.02 9.33 -5.43
N ASP A 169 -2.13 9.75 -6.32
CA ASP A 169 -1.02 10.66 -6.12
C ASP A 169 0.07 10.17 -5.15
N PHE A 170 0.03 8.92 -4.68
CA PHE A 170 1.01 8.44 -3.70
C PHE A 170 2.42 8.43 -4.27
N VAL A 171 2.62 8.04 -5.53
CA VAL A 171 3.98 7.98 -6.11
C VAL A 171 4.56 9.40 -6.21
N GLN A 172 3.80 10.34 -6.76
CA GLN A 172 4.22 11.74 -6.85
C GLN A 172 4.45 12.37 -5.47
N ARG A 173 3.55 12.14 -4.52
CA ARG A 173 3.68 12.67 -3.15
C ARG A 173 4.86 12.07 -2.42
N TYR A 174 5.09 10.76 -2.56
CA TYR A 174 6.25 10.08 -1.99
C TYR A 174 7.55 10.71 -2.49
N GLN A 175 7.68 10.90 -3.81
CA GLN A 175 8.83 11.61 -4.39
C GLN A 175 8.96 13.04 -3.85
N THR A 176 7.87 13.80 -3.82
CA THR A 176 7.86 15.18 -3.30
C THR A 176 8.34 15.25 -1.86
N ARG A 177 7.99 14.25 -1.02
CA ARG A 177 8.46 14.19 0.37
C ARG A 177 9.91 13.76 0.49
N LEU A 178 10.40 12.87 -0.37
CA LEU A 178 11.83 12.57 -0.44
C LEU A 178 12.64 13.79 -0.87
N ASP A 179 12.14 14.57 -1.82
CA ASP A 179 12.77 15.82 -2.26
C ASP A 179 12.78 16.84 -1.11
N ALA A 180 11.70 16.94 -0.34
CA ALA A 180 11.64 17.78 0.86
C ALA A 180 12.65 17.35 1.93
N LEU A 181 12.80 16.04 2.20
CA LEU A 181 13.85 15.54 3.10
C LEU A 181 15.26 15.82 2.56
N SER A 182 15.46 15.74 1.24
CA SER A 182 16.74 16.07 0.61
C SER A 182 17.06 17.56 0.76
N ALA A 183 16.06 18.44 0.66
CA ALA A 183 16.20 19.86 0.90
C ALA A 183 16.61 20.17 2.36
N VAL A 184 16.19 19.35 3.33
CA VAL A 184 16.68 19.44 4.72
C VAL A 184 18.19 19.18 4.79
N SER A 185 18.68 18.15 4.09
CA SER A 185 20.13 17.87 3.98
C SER A 185 20.89 19.03 3.32
N GLU A 186 20.31 19.66 2.29
CA GLU A 186 20.89 20.85 1.67
C GLU A 186 20.94 22.04 2.63
N GLY A 187 19.88 22.25 3.41
CA GLY A 187 19.77 23.31 4.41
C GLY A 187 20.86 23.25 5.50
N LEU A 188 21.40 22.07 5.80
CA LEU A 188 22.52 21.91 6.74
C LEU A 188 23.75 22.73 6.34
N THR A 189 23.97 23.02 5.06
CA THR A 189 25.11 23.85 4.62
C THR A 189 25.08 25.29 5.15
N GLY A 190 23.89 25.80 5.49
CA GLY A 190 23.74 27.13 6.09
C GLY A 190 23.98 27.15 7.60
N VAL A 191 24.03 25.98 8.25
CA VAL A 191 23.93 25.87 9.71
C VAL A 191 25.12 25.11 10.32
N VAL A 192 25.74 24.21 9.57
CA VAL A 192 26.81 23.30 10.04
C VAL A 192 28.14 23.64 9.33
N PRO A 193 29.31 23.44 9.97
CA PRO A 193 30.60 23.59 9.31
C PRO A 193 30.69 22.87 7.96
N ALA A 194 31.33 23.52 6.98
CA ALA A 194 31.38 23.05 5.59
C ALA A 194 31.90 21.60 5.43
N PRO A 195 32.90 21.11 6.18
CA PRO A 195 33.35 19.72 6.07
C PRO A 195 32.27 18.71 6.47
N LEU A 196 31.50 19.00 7.52
CA LEU A 196 30.39 18.16 7.99
C LEU A 196 29.22 18.19 7.01
N ALA A 197 28.82 19.38 6.56
CA ALA A 197 27.73 19.50 5.59
C ALA A 197 28.04 18.81 4.26
N SER A 198 29.30 18.90 3.80
CA SER A 198 29.77 18.17 2.61
C SER A 198 29.76 16.66 2.81
N PHE A 199 30.12 16.16 4.00
CA PHE A 199 30.08 14.75 4.30
C PHE A 199 28.65 14.20 4.27
N PHE A 200 27.71 14.85 4.99
CA PHE A 200 26.31 14.37 5.07
C PHE A 200 25.64 14.34 3.69
N ARG A 201 25.82 15.40 2.88
CA ARG A 201 25.30 15.44 1.51
C ARG A 201 25.84 14.30 0.64
N GLN A 202 27.12 13.97 0.76
CA GLN A 202 27.71 12.89 -0.04
C GLN A 202 27.34 11.50 0.49
N SER A 203 27.07 11.40 1.79
CA SER A 203 26.57 10.18 2.42
C SER A 203 25.15 9.82 1.98
N ASP A 204 24.34 10.81 1.57
CA ASP A 204 23.01 10.61 0.99
C ASP A 204 23.04 9.98 -0.42
N SER A 205 24.23 9.88 -1.04
CA SER A 205 24.33 9.21 -2.33
C SER A 205 24.23 7.68 -2.18
N PRO A 206 23.66 6.95 -3.17
CA PRO A 206 23.59 5.49 -3.13
C PRO A 206 24.96 4.80 -3.03
N GLN A 207 26.03 5.53 -3.36
CA GLN A 207 27.41 5.04 -3.33
C GLN A 207 28.09 5.27 -1.98
N GLY A 208 27.44 6.00 -1.06
CA GLY A 208 28.00 6.46 0.20
C GLY A 208 29.01 7.60 0.03
N ALA A 209 29.49 8.14 1.17
CA ALA A 209 30.46 9.22 1.17
C ALA A 209 31.85 8.70 0.76
N PRO A 210 32.61 9.41 -0.10
CA PRO A 210 34.00 9.03 -0.41
C PRO A 210 34.87 9.08 0.84
N LEU A 211 35.81 8.14 1.01
CA LEU A 211 36.76 8.16 2.14
C LEU A 211 37.49 9.51 2.30
N ALA A 212 37.72 10.24 1.20
CA ALA A 212 38.35 11.57 1.23
C ALA A 212 37.53 12.63 2.00
N THR A 213 36.24 12.41 2.21
CA THR A 213 35.37 13.33 2.98
C THR A 213 35.40 13.10 4.48
N LEU A 214 35.98 11.99 4.96
CA LEU A 214 36.26 11.76 6.38
C LEU A 214 37.51 12.51 6.82
N THR A 215 37.36 13.83 6.93
CA THR A 215 38.37 14.68 7.58
C THR A 215 38.42 14.38 9.09
N ALA A 216 39.49 14.79 9.76
CA ALA A 216 39.61 14.63 11.22
C ALA A 216 38.44 15.28 11.97
N GLU A 217 37.96 16.43 11.48
CA GLU A 217 36.79 17.13 12.04
C GLU A 217 35.52 16.27 11.94
N VAL A 218 35.27 15.68 10.77
CA VAL A 218 34.14 14.78 10.55
C VAL A 218 34.23 13.54 11.46
N VAL A 219 35.40 12.89 11.52
CA VAL A 219 35.60 11.70 12.38
C VAL A 219 35.39 12.02 13.85
N ASN A 220 35.94 13.15 14.32
CA ASN A 220 35.79 13.58 15.71
C ASN A 220 34.31 13.82 16.05
N PHE A 221 33.59 14.57 15.22
CA PHE A 221 32.16 14.82 15.40
C PHE A 221 31.34 13.51 15.42
N LEU A 222 31.55 12.64 14.43
CA LEU A 222 30.80 11.39 14.32
C LEU A 222 31.06 10.46 15.51
N THR A 223 32.29 10.47 16.05
CA THR A 223 32.69 9.66 17.20
C THR A 223 32.18 10.24 18.51
N GLU A 224 32.31 11.56 18.70
CA GLU A 224 31.81 12.28 19.88
C GLU A 224 30.31 12.06 20.07
N HIS A 225 29.55 12.05 18.97
CA HIS A 225 28.11 11.83 19.00
C HIS A 225 27.66 10.38 18.77
N GLN A 226 28.60 9.42 18.68
CA GLN A 226 28.33 7.98 18.50
C GLN A 226 27.43 7.66 17.30
N ILE A 227 27.67 8.34 16.18
CA ILE A 227 26.91 8.18 14.93
C ILE A 227 27.76 7.69 13.76
N ILE A 228 29.04 7.36 13.97
CA ILE A 228 29.97 6.95 12.91
C ILE A 228 29.49 5.69 12.16
N ASP A 229 28.91 4.73 12.87
CA ASP A 229 28.45 3.45 12.30
C ASP A 229 27.21 3.57 11.40
N ARG A 230 26.59 4.76 11.35
CA ARG A 230 25.38 5.00 10.54
C ARG A 230 25.68 5.26 9.07
N TYR A 231 26.91 5.62 8.73
CA TYR A 231 27.25 6.13 7.40
C TYR A 231 28.04 5.10 6.60
N SER A 232 27.58 4.83 5.37
CA SER A 232 28.33 4.01 4.42
C SER A 232 29.47 4.82 3.81
N ILE A 233 30.69 4.26 3.87
CA ILE A 233 31.91 4.91 3.38
C ILE A 233 32.44 4.12 2.19
N ARG A 234 32.57 4.79 1.06
CA ARG A 234 33.17 4.18 -0.14
C ARG A 234 34.69 4.16 -0.02
N GLY A 235 35.26 2.96 -0.01
CA GLY A 235 36.70 2.74 -0.13
C GLY A 235 37.26 3.21 -1.49
N ARG A 236 38.57 3.50 -1.54
CA ARG A 236 39.27 3.80 -2.80
C ARG A 236 39.23 2.56 -3.71
N ARG A 237 38.61 2.69 -4.89
CA ARG A 237 38.94 1.85 -6.04
C ARG A 237 40.14 2.45 -6.75
#